data_AF-A0A7J2LVV4-F1
#
_entry.id   AF-A0A7J2LVV4-F1
#
_cell.length_a   1.000
_cell.length_b   1.000
_cell.length_c   1.000
_cell.angle_alpha   90.00
_cell.angle_beta   90.00
_cell.angle_gamma   90.00
#
_symmetry.space_group_name_H-M   'P 1'
#
loop_
_entity.id
_entity.type
_entity.pdbx_description
1 polymer ?
#
loop_
_entity_poly.entity_id
_entity_poly.type
_entity_poly.pdbx_seq_one_letter_code
_entity_poly.pdbx_strand_id
1 'polypeptide(L)'
;YVLHGGERIDEKMISAISTILSTNLPDAKKPIIAYSIVPEEGLIKISARTTEDLTEKGFNLGEIMRISAEKFSGKGGGHDIAAGAQIPIEMKDEFLRFVNDLVMRELKKIESRD
;
A
#
# COMPACT_ATOMS: atom_id res chain seq x y z
N TYR A 1 -2.83 -6.22 5.12
CA TYR A 1 -3.15 -5.48 6.35
C TYR A 1 -3.22 -3.99 6.06
N VAL A 2 -4.10 -3.24 6.73
CA VAL A 2 -4.17 -1.77 6.59
C VAL A 2 -3.88 -1.12 7.95
N LEU A 3 -2.86 -0.26 8.01
CA LEU A 3 -2.51 0.56 9.15
C LEU A 3 -2.97 2.01 8.91
N HIS A 4 -3.80 2.52 9.81
CA HIS A 4 -4.21 3.92 9.78
C HIS A 4 -3.33 4.75 10.71
N GLY A 5 -2.51 5.64 10.13
CA GLY A 5 -1.68 6.60 10.87
C GLY A 5 -2.46 7.77 11.48
N GLY A 6 -3.67 8.04 10.99
CA GLY A 6 -4.47 9.20 11.39
C GLY A 6 -3.72 10.50 11.19
N GLU A 7 -4.01 11.48 12.04
CA GLU A 7 -3.26 12.74 12.18
C GLU A 7 -2.15 12.64 13.24
N ARG A 8 -2.05 11.51 13.96
CA ARG A 8 -1.14 11.34 15.10
C ARG A 8 0.21 10.76 14.72
N ILE A 9 0.30 10.10 13.56
CA ILE A 9 1.55 9.57 13.02
C ILE A 9 1.97 10.48 11.89
N ASP A 10 3.09 11.17 12.11
CA ASP A 10 3.77 12.02 11.12
C ASP A 10 4.01 11.22 9.83
N GLU A 11 3.74 11.86 8.69
CA GLU A 11 3.86 11.27 7.36
C GLU A 11 5.28 10.77 7.07
N LYS A 12 6.30 11.37 7.67
CA LYS A 12 7.70 10.94 7.53
C LYS A 12 7.97 9.63 8.25
N MET A 13 7.17 9.30 9.27
CA MET A 13 7.32 8.08 10.06
C MET A 13 6.55 6.88 9.50
N ILE A 14 5.57 7.11 8.62
CA ILE A 14 4.69 6.04 8.11
C ILE A 14 5.46 4.92 7.40
N SER A 15 6.53 5.28 6.69
CA SER A 15 7.40 4.34 6.00
C SER A 15 8.17 3.45 6.99
N ALA A 16 8.76 4.04 8.03
CA ALA A 16 9.52 3.31 9.04
C ALA A 16 8.61 2.33 9.81
N ILE A 17 7.41 2.77 10.19
CA ILE A 17 6.44 1.94 10.90
C ILE A 17 5.96 0.78 10.01
N SER A 18 5.70 1.04 8.72
CA SER A 18 5.31 0.00 7.76
C SER A 18 6.37 -1.11 7.65
N THR A 19 7.64 -0.72 7.59
CA THR A 19 8.76 -1.66 7.53
C THR A 19 8.85 -2.51 8.80
N ILE A 20 8.79 -1.89 9.99
CA ILE A 20 8.85 -2.61 11.28
C ILE A 20 7.70 -3.61 11.41
N LEU A 21 6.50 -3.24 10.96
CA LEU A 21 5.36 -4.15 11.01
C LEU A 21 5.50 -5.29 9.99
N SER A 22 6.05 -5.03 8.80
CA SER A 22 6.21 -6.06 7.76
C SER A 22 7.04 -7.26 8.20
N THR A 23 7.96 -7.06 9.15
CA THR A 23 8.80 -8.13 9.69
C THR A 23 8.19 -8.87 10.88
N ASN A 24 7.09 -8.36 11.47
CA ASN A 24 6.49 -8.87 12.71
C ASN A 24 5.03 -9.34 12.56
N LEU A 25 4.48 -9.38 11.34
CA LEU A 25 3.09 -9.80 11.14
C LEU A 25 2.95 -11.33 11.06
N PRO A 26 1.84 -11.87 11.60
CA PRO A 26 1.60 -13.31 11.64
C PRO A 26 1.33 -13.95 10.27
N ASP A 27 0.95 -13.17 9.25
CA ASP A 27 0.75 -13.66 7.88
C ASP A 27 1.61 -12.86 6.89
N ALA A 28 2.82 -13.37 6.64
CA ALA A 28 3.79 -12.81 5.70
C ALA A 28 3.36 -12.88 4.22
N LYS A 29 2.20 -13.51 3.93
CA LYS A 29 1.64 -13.66 2.57
C LYS A 29 0.71 -12.53 2.16
N LYS A 30 0.60 -11.46 2.97
CA LYS A 30 -0.23 -10.29 2.64
C LYS A 30 0.58 -9.01 2.77
N PRO A 31 0.48 -8.09 1.79
CA PRO A 31 1.13 -6.80 1.91
C PRO A 31 0.53 -5.96 3.04
N ILE A 32 1.33 -5.03 3.54
CA ILE A 32 0.92 -3.96 4.44
C ILE A 32 0.73 -2.70 3.64
N ILE A 33 -0.40 -2.03 3.85
CA ILE A 33 -0.66 -0.66 3.43
C ILE A 33 -0.76 0.19 4.69
N ALA A 34 0.05 1.22 4.80
CA ALA A 34 -0.06 2.22 5.85
C ALA A 34 -0.31 3.59 5.22
N TYR A 35 -1.07 4.44 5.90
CA TYR A 35 -1.28 5.80 5.41
C TYR A 35 -1.35 6.83 6.54
N SER A 36 -1.03 8.06 6.19
CA SER A 36 -1.14 9.25 7.05
C SER A 36 -1.96 10.30 6.31
N ILE A 37 -2.70 11.10 7.07
CA ILE A 37 -3.43 12.25 6.54
C ILE A 37 -2.53 13.48 6.63
N VAL A 38 -2.50 14.29 5.57
CA VAL A 38 -1.78 15.56 5.51
C VAL A 38 -2.83 16.67 5.29
N PRO A 39 -3.48 17.16 6.37
CA PRO A 39 -4.64 18.06 6.25
C PRO A 39 -4.33 19.36 5.50
N GLU A 40 -3.15 19.92 5.71
CA GLU A 40 -2.66 21.14 5.05
C GLU A 40 -2.50 21.01 3.53
N GLU A 41 -2.26 19.79 3.03
CA GLU A 41 -2.18 19.49 1.61
C GLU A 41 -3.52 18.97 1.04
N GLY A 42 -4.51 18.63 1.89
CA GLY A 42 -5.76 17.98 1.48
C GLY A 42 -5.57 16.55 0.95
N LEU A 43 -4.47 15.89 1.33
CA LEU A 43 -4.02 14.63 0.74
C LEU A 43 -3.80 13.56 1.82
N ILE A 44 -3.79 12.30 1.41
CA ILE A 44 -3.22 11.21 2.19
C ILE A 44 -1.93 10.73 1.53
N LYS A 45 -0.94 10.37 2.35
CA LYS A 45 0.30 9.73 1.91
C LYS A 45 0.28 8.27 2.34
N ILE A 46 0.45 7.37 1.38
CA ILE A 46 0.39 5.92 1.54
C ILE A 46 1.79 5.33 1.36
N SER A 47 2.15 4.39 2.22
CA SER A 47 3.31 3.52 2.09
C SER A 47 2.87 2.06 2.07
N ALA A 48 3.40 1.29 1.14
CA ALA A 48 3.12 -0.12 0.98
C ALA A 48 4.41 -0.95 1.10
N ARG A 49 4.29 -2.11 1.76
CA ARG A 49 5.38 -3.08 1.95
C ARG A 49 4.87 -4.49 1.75
N THR A 50 5.71 -5.34 1.16
CA THR A 50 5.47 -6.78 1.04
C THR A 50 6.78 -7.53 1.33
N THR A 51 6.75 -8.86 1.22
CA THR A 51 7.89 -9.76 1.44
C THR A 51 8.54 -10.18 0.12
N GLU A 52 9.81 -10.59 0.19
CA GLU A 52 10.56 -11.10 -0.97
C GLU A 52 9.88 -12.33 -1.60
N ASP A 53 9.33 -13.24 -0.80
CA ASP A 53 8.61 -14.43 -1.27
C ASP A 53 7.46 -14.07 -2.24
N LEU A 54 6.72 -12.99 -1.96
CA LEU A 54 5.66 -12.53 -2.85
C LEU A 54 6.22 -11.88 -4.12
N THR A 55 7.28 -11.08 -4.01
CA THR A 55 7.87 -10.42 -5.18
C THR A 55 8.54 -11.41 -6.13
N GLU A 56 9.19 -12.45 -5.61
CA GLU A 56 9.77 -13.54 -6.40
C GLU A 56 8.69 -14.32 -7.19
N LYS A 57 7.47 -14.39 -6.65
CA LYS A 57 6.29 -14.95 -7.33
C LYS A 57 5.63 -13.98 -8.32
N GLY A 58 6.20 -12.78 -8.49
CA GLY A 58 5.73 -11.77 -9.45
C GLY A 58 4.72 -10.78 -8.89
N PHE A 59 4.52 -10.71 -7.58
CA PHE A 59 3.69 -9.67 -6.95
C PHE A 59 4.41 -8.31 -7.03
N ASN A 60 3.73 -7.25 -7.49
CA ASN A 60 4.36 -5.94 -7.69
C ASN A 60 3.53 -4.81 -7.06
N LEU A 61 3.97 -4.29 -5.90
CA LEU A 61 3.32 -3.17 -5.23
C LEU A 61 3.44 -1.85 -5.99
N GLY A 62 4.56 -1.60 -6.66
CA GLY A 62 4.78 -0.39 -7.45
C GLY A 62 3.70 -0.21 -8.51
N GLU A 63 3.40 -1.29 -9.24
CA GLU A 63 2.34 -1.33 -10.26
C GLU A 63 0.95 -1.13 -9.63
N ILE A 64 0.65 -1.83 -8.53
CA ILE A 64 -0.65 -1.70 -7.83
C ILE A 64 -0.86 -0.26 -7.34
N MET A 65 0.15 0.35 -6.72
CA MET A 65 0.07 1.72 -6.22
C MET A 65 -0.04 2.74 -7.35
N ARG A 66 0.66 2.54 -8.47
CA ARG A 66 0.57 3.39 -9.66
C ARG A 66 -0.85 3.39 -10.25
N ILE A 67 -1.37 2.20 -10.57
CA ILE A 67 -2.72 2.03 -11.16
C ILE A 67 -3.78 2.60 -10.22
N SER A 68 -3.67 2.32 -8.92
CA SER A 68 -4.61 2.82 -7.92
C SER A 68 -4.56 4.35 -7.84
N ALA A 69 -3.38 4.94 -7.71
CA ALA A 69 -3.26 6.38 -7.56
C ALA A 69 -3.75 7.14 -8.81
N GLU A 70 -3.40 6.66 -10.01
CA GLU A 70 -3.86 7.25 -11.28
C GLU A 70 -5.40 7.27 -11.37
N LYS A 71 -6.07 6.20 -10.92
CA LYS A 71 -7.54 6.11 -10.90
C LYS A 71 -8.20 7.13 -9.97
N PHE A 72 -7.53 7.48 -8.87
CA PHE A 72 -8.05 8.36 -7.82
C PHE A 72 -7.40 9.75 -7.83
N SER A 73 -7.01 10.24 -9.02
CA SER A 73 -6.44 11.58 -9.26
C SER A 73 -5.19 11.88 -8.42
N GLY A 74 -4.41 10.84 -8.12
CA GLY A 74 -3.18 10.94 -7.36
C GLY A 74 -1.95 10.51 -8.15
N LYS A 75 -0.84 10.35 -7.42
CA LYS A 75 0.44 9.85 -7.94
C LYS A 75 0.90 8.67 -7.10
N GLY A 76 1.36 7.61 -7.74
CA GLY A 76 1.83 6.41 -7.05
C GLY A 76 2.84 5.64 -7.88
N GLY A 77 3.57 4.76 -7.21
CA GLY A 77 4.62 3.96 -7.81
C GLY A 77 5.67 3.52 -6.80
N GLY A 78 6.79 3.02 -7.29
CA GLY A 78 7.89 2.49 -6.49
C GLY A 78 8.36 1.14 -7.00
N HIS A 79 8.93 0.34 -6.10
CA HIS A 79 9.41 -1.00 -6.38
C HIS A 79 8.31 -2.04 -6.06
N ASP A 80 8.52 -3.26 -6.54
CA ASP A 80 7.68 -4.42 -6.26
C ASP A 80 7.54 -4.71 -4.76
N ILE A 81 8.63 -4.60 -4.00
CA ILE A 81 8.68 -4.86 -2.56
C ILE A 81 8.18 -3.67 -1.71
N ALA A 82 8.33 -2.45 -2.23
CA ALA A 82 8.19 -1.21 -1.50
C ALA A 82 7.69 -0.09 -2.42
N ALA A 83 6.48 0.39 -2.15
CA ALA A 83 5.83 1.41 -2.98
C ALA A 83 5.11 2.47 -2.14
N GLY A 84 4.60 3.50 -2.80
CA GLY A 84 3.80 4.53 -2.16
C GLY A 84 2.83 5.19 -3.12
N ALA A 85 1.90 5.94 -2.55
CA ALA A 85 0.92 6.73 -3.30
C ALA A 85 0.52 7.98 -2.51
N GLN A 86 0.01 8.98 -3.23
CA GLN A 86 -0.58 10.18 -2.68
C GLN A 86 -1.87 10.48 -3.44
N ILE A 87 -2.99 10.64 -2.73
CA ILE A 87 -4.32 10.89 -3.31
C ILE A 87 -5.11 11.91 -2.46
N PRO A 88 -6.17 12.55 -2.99
CA PRO A 88 -7.11 13.37 -2.22
C PRO A 88 -7.71 12.63 -1.02
N ILE A 89 -7.86 13.32 0.10
CA ILE A 89 -8.37 12.74 1.36
C ILE A 89 -9.79 12.18 1.21
N GLU A 90 -10.64 12.85 0.44
CA GLU A 90 -11.99 12.41 0.08
C GLU A 90 -12.03 11.05 -0.63
N MET A 91 -10.98 10.67 -1.35
CA MET A 91 -10.93 9.41 -2.10
C MET A 91 -10.39 8.23 -1.27
N LYS A 92 -9.95 8.48 -0.02
CA LYS A 92 -9.26 7.49 0.84
C LYS A 92 -9.97 6.15 0.92
N ASP A 93 -11.25 6.13 1.26
CA ASP A 93 -11.97 4.88 1.51
C ASP A 93 -12.19 4.07 0.23
N GLU A 94 -12.44 4.75 -0.90
CA GLU A 94 -12.56 4.11 -2.21
C GLU A 94 -11.23 3.57 -2.71
N PHE A 95 -10.15 4.33 -2.51
CA PHE A 95 -8.80 3.91 -2.85
C PHE A 95 -8.38 2.67 -2.09
N LEU A 96 -8.59 2.63 -0.76
CA LEU A 96 -8.22 1.47 0.05
C LEU A 96 -9.00 0.21 -0.36
N ARG A 97 -10.29 0.35 -0.69
CA ARG A 97 -11.08 -0.77 -1.24
C ARG A 97 -10.54 -1.25 -2.57
N PHE A 98 -10.24 -0.33 -3.49
CA PHE A 98 -9.71 -0.67 -4.80
C PHE A 98 -8.33 -1.35 -4.72
N VAL A 99 -7.44 -0.84 -3.87
CA VAL A 99 -6.14 -1.47 -3.58
C VAL A 99 -6.34 -2.88 -3.05
N ASN A 100 -7.25 -3.08 -2.07
CA ASN A 100 -7.55 -4.40 -1.54
C ASN A 100 -8.00 -5.37 -2.63
N ASP A 101 -8.91 -4.94 -3.51
CA ASP A 101 -9.41 -5.79 -4.60
C ASP A 101 -8.31 -6.16 -5.61
N LEU A 102 -7.46 -5.20 -5.98
CA LEU A 102 -6.30 -5.46 -6.84
C LEU A 102 -5.30 -6.42 -6.18
N VAL A 103 -4.96 -6.19 -4.92
CA VAL A 103 -4.07 -7.07 -4.15
C VAL A 103 -4.63 -8.50 -4.12
N MET A 104 -5.92 -8.66 -3.80
CA MET A 104 -6.57 -9.97 -3.76
C MET A 104 -6.57 -10.66 -5.13
N ARG A 105 -6.73 -9.90 -6.22
CA ARG A 105 -6.64 -10.42 -7.59
C ARG A 105 -5.24 -10.91 -7.92
N GLU A 106 -4.21 -10.14 -7.59
CA GLU A 106 -2.82 -10.54 -7.86
C GLU A 106 -2.38 -11.73 -7.00
N LEU A 107 -2.76 -11.78 -5.72
CA LEU A 107 -2.49 -12.94 -4.86
C LEU A 107 -3.14 -14.22 -5.42
N LYS A 108 -4.40 -14.16 -5.87
CA LYS A 108 -5.07 -15.32 -6.50
C LYS A 108 -4.37 -15.79 -7.76
N LYS A 109 -3.82 -14.89 -8.58
CA LYS A 109 -3.06 -15.27 -9.78
C LYS A 109 -1.80 -16.03 -9.40
N ILE A 110 -1.12 -15.63 -8.33
CA ILE A 110 0.07 -16.31 -7.81
C ILE A 110 -0.31 -17.70 -7.28
N GLU A 111 -1.34 -17.80 -6.44
CA GLU A 111 -1.82 -19.09 -5.91
C GLU A 111 -2.28 -20.07 -7.00
N SER A 112 -2.77 -19.58 -8.14
CA SER A 112 -3.17 -20.44 -9.27
C SER A 112 -2.00 -20.96 -10.12
N ARG A 113 -0.78 -20.45 -9.89
CA ARG A 113 0.44 -20.82 -10.62
C ARG A 113 1.34 -21.78 -9.83
N ASP A 114 1.14 -21.85 -8.52
CA ASP A 114 1.76 -22.81 -7.60
C ASP A 114 0.99 -24.15 -7.57
#